data_AF-A0A1H9HZP4-F1
#
_entry.id   AF-A0A1H9HZP4-F1
#
_cell.length_a   1.000
_cell.length_b   1.000
_cell.length_c   1.000
_cell.angle_alpha   90.00
_cell.angle_beta   90.00
_cell.angle_gamma   90.00
#
_symmetry.space_group_name_H-M   'P 1'
#
loop_
_entity.id
_entity.type
_entity.pdbx_description
1 polymer ?
#
loop_
_entity_poly.entity_id
_entity_poly.type
_entity_poly.pdbx_seq_one_letter_code
_entity_poly.pdbx_strand_id
1 'polypeptide(L)' 'MSENIDFERLRNDLMTEYGAQSAVFSGVFGFMKMCDVQDASNEKLIEMARREGLDIDKYKNI' A
#
# COMPACT_ATOMS: atom_id res chain seq x y z
N MET A 1 -18.12 7.87 0.15
CA MET A 1 -17.03 8.79 -0.27
C MET A 1 -15.74 8.00 -0.53
N SER A 2 -15.75 7.05 -1.48
CA SER A 2 -14.57 6.24 -1.82
C SER A 2 -14.48 5.93 -3.32
N GLU A 3 -15.25 6.64 -4.15
CA GLU A 3 -15.50 6.24 -5.55
C GLU A 3 -14.46 6.78 -6.54
N ASN A 4 -13.45 7.51 -6.06
CA ASN A 4 -12.44 8.14 -6.92
C ASN A 4 -10.99 7.83 -6.53
N ILE A 5 -10.74 6.94 -5.58
CA ILE A 5 -9.35 6.55 -5.25
C ILE A 5 -8.95 5.38 -6.16
N ASP A 6 -7.84 5.53 -6.87
CA ASP A 6 -7.20 4.49 -7.65
C ASP A 6 -6.46 3.52 -6.71
N PHE A 7 -7.23 2.59 -6.15
CA PHE A 7 -6.75 1.59 -5.20
C PHE A 7 -5.77 0.60 -5.83
N GLU A 8 -5.88 0.34 -7.14
CA GLU A 8 -4.93 -0.53 -7.84
C GLU A 8 -3.54 0.11 -7.84
N ARG A 9 -3.46 1.40 -8.16
CA ARG A 9 -2.20 2.14 -8.16
C ARG A 9 -1.62 2.30 -6.76
N LEU A 10 -2.46 2.62 -5.77
CA LEU A 10 -2.06 2.70 -4.36
C LEU A 10 -1.47 1.38 -3.86
N ARG A 11 -2.10 0.26 -4.21
CA ARG A 11 -1.67 -1.08 -3.84
C ARG A 11 -0.36 -1.48 -4.52
N ASN A 12 -0.15 -1.07 -5.76
CA ASN A 12 1.10 -1.31 -6.48
C ASN A 12 2.28 -0.55 -5.86
N ASP A 13 2.09 0.72 -5.54
CA ASP A 13 3.12 1.54 -4.88
C ASP A 13 3.44 1.01 -3.47
N LEU A 14 2.42 0.63 -2.69
CA LEU A 14 2.61 -0.03 -1.40
C LEU A 14 3.38 -1.36 -1.52
N MET A 15 3.03 -2.20 -2.50
CA MET A 15 3.78 -3.44 -2.74
C MET A 15 5.23 -3.16 -3.16
N THR A 16 5.47 -2.13 -3.95
CA THR A 16 6.83 -1.75 -4.38
C THR A 16 7.68 -1.29 -3.19
N GLU A 17 7.14 -0.43 -2.33
CA GLU A 17 7.80 0.02 -1.10
C GLU A 17 8.07 -1.14 -0.13
N TYR A 18 7.08 -2.00 0.12
CA TYR A 18 7.28 -3.16 0.98
C TYR A 18 8.20 -4.22 0.37
N GLY A 19 8.15 -4.41 -0.95
CA GLY A 19 9.06 -5.27 -1.70
C GLY A 19 10.51 -4.77 -1.61
N ALA A 20 10.71 -3.46 -1.77
CA ALA A 20 12.01 -2.82 -1.55
C ALA A 20 12.48 -3.02 -0.11
N GLN A 21 11.65 -2.74 0.91
CA GLN A 21 11.98 -2.98 2.32
C GLN A 21 12.28 -4.45 2.64
N SER A 22 11.59 -5.39 1.98
CA SER A 22 11.89 -6.83 2.05
C SER A 22 13.30 -7.11 1.56
N ALA A 23 13.68 -6.52 0.43
CA ALA A 23 14.98 -6.75 -0.19
C ALA A 23 16.14 -6.15 0.63
N VAL A 24 15.93 -5.00 1.30
CA VAL A 24 17.02 -4.30 2.00
C VAL A 24 17.12 -4.50 3.51
N PHE A 25 16.02 -4.71 4.25
CA PHE A 25 16.08 -4.60 5.72
C PHE A 25 15.48 -5.79 6.49
N SER A 26 14.44 -6.44 5.98
CA SER A 26 13.79 -7.56 6.71
C SER A 26 12.97 -8.44 5.78
N GLY A 27 13.65 -9.36 5.07
CA GLY A 27 13.06 -10.20 4.01
C GLY A 27 11.80 -10.98 4.39
N VAL A 28 11.61 -11.34 5.66
CA VAL A 28 10.38 -12.00 6.13
C VAL A 28 9.28 -10.99 6.47
N PHE A 29 9.64 -9.85 7.06
CA PHE A 29 8.67 -8.86 7.53
C PHE A 29 8.05 -8.07 6.38
N GLY A 30 8.88 -7.68 5.41
CA GLY A 30 8.39 -7.02 4.21
C GLY A 30 7.54 -7.96 3.32
N PHE A 31 7.90 -9.24 3.23
CA PHE A 31 7.11 -10.23 2.48
C PHE A 31 5.73 -10.47 3.11
N MET A 32 5.66 -10.54 4.45
CA MET A 32 4.40 -10.70 5.18
C MET A 32 3.49 -9.48 5.00
N LYS A 33 4.07 -8.28 5.04
CA LYS A 33 3.38 -7.02 4.69
C LYS A 33 2.90 -7.00 3.24
N MET A 34 3.67 -7.56 2.31
CA MET A 34 3.31 -7.65 0.89
C MET A 34 2.10 -8.57 0.67
N CYS A 35 2.05 -9.72 1.36
CA CYS A 35 0.87 -10.60 1.42
C CYS A 35 -0.35 -9.87 2.03
N ASP A 36 -0.17 -9.13 3.13
CA ASP A 36 -1.25 -8.35 3.76
C ASP A 36 -1.79 -7.28 2.81
N VAL A 37 -0.94 -6.59 2.05
CA VAL A 37 -1.35 -5.61 1.01
C VAL A 37 -2.09 -6.28 -0.16
N GLN A 38 -1.71 -7.50 -0.50
CA GLN A 38 -2.37 -8.26 -1.56
C GLN A 38 -3.76 -8.80 -1.14
N ASP A 39 -4.01 -9.02 0.14
CA ASP A 39 -5.33 -9.46 0.61
C ASP A 39 -6.15 -8.32 1.25
N ALA A 40 -5.54 -7.14 1.46
CA ALA A 40 -6.17 -6.02 2.12
C ALA A 40 -7.33 -5.41 1.32
N SER A 41 -8.45 -5.21 2.02
CA SER A 41 -9.56 -4.36 1.57
C SER A 41 -9.13 -2.91 1.37
N ASN A 42 -9.87 -2.17 0.54
CA ASN A 42 -9.64 -0.75 0.23
C ASN A 42 -9.43 0.14 1.47
N GLU A 43 -10.22 -0.07 2.53
CA GLU A 43 -10.07 0.67 3.79
C GLU A 43 -8.74 0.38 4.49
N LYS A 44 -8.29 -0.88 4.44
CA LYS A 44 -7.03 -1.30 5.06
C LYS A 44 -5.82 -0.82 4.25
N LEU A 45 -5.95 -0.72 2.92
CA LEU A 45 -4.95 -0.04 2.07
C LEU A 45 -4.78 1.44 2.45
N ILE A 46 -5.87 2.15 2.72
CA ILE A 46 -5.84 3.55 3.20
C ILE A 46 -5.13 3.66 4.56
N GLU A 47 -5.43 2.75 5.48
CA GLU A 47 -4.78 2.73 6.79
C GLU A 47 -3.27 2.46 6.67
N MET A 48 -2.87 1.50 5.86
CA MET A 48 -1.46 1.19 5.59
C MET A 48 -0.75 2.35 4.91
N ALA A 49 -1.38 2.98 3.92
CA ALA A 49 -0.85 4.17 3.26
C ALA A 49 -0.61 5.32 4.25
N ARG A 50 -1.58 5.60 5.13
CA ARG A 50 -1.41 6.59 6.21
C ARG A 50 -0.26 6.24 7.16
N ARG A 51 -0.11 4.96 7.49
CA ARG A 51 0.94 4.47 8.40
C ARG A 51 2.34 4.62 7.80
N GLU A 52 2.49 4.41 6.50
CA GLU A 52 3.75 4.62 5.78
C GLU A 52 3.97 6.10 5.39
N GLY A 53 2.99 6.98 5.64
CA GLY A 53 3.08 8.40 5.29
C GLY A 53 2.83 8.70 3.81
N LEU A 54 2.20 7.79 3.08
CA LEU A 54 1.80 8.00 1.69
C LEU A 54 0.62 8.96 1.59
N ASP A 55 0.74 9.91 0.66
CA ASP A 55 -0.31 10.89 0.39
C ASP A 55 -1.41 10.24 -0.48
N ILE A 56 -2.56 9.97 0.14
CA ILE A 56 -3.70 9.30 -0.52
C ILE A 56 -4.38 10.23 -1.53
N ASP A 57 -4.21 11.54 -1.40
CA ASP A 57 -4.82 12.53 -2.30
C ASP A 57 -4.24 12.41 -3.72
N LYS A 58 -2.98 11.99 -3.86
CA LYS A 58 -2.34 11.67 -5.15
C LYS A 58 -3.03 10.57 -5.95
N TYR A 59 -3.79 9.72 -5.28
CA TYR A 59 -4.49 8.60 -5.90
C TYR A 59 -5.95 8.91 -6.17
N LYS A 60 -6.43 10.11 -5.85
CA LYS A 60 -7.77 10.53 -6.24
C LYS A 60 -7.77 10.86 -7.73
N ASN A 61 -8.48 10.09 -8.54
CA ASN A 61 -8.90 10.50 -9.87
C ASN A 61 -9.92 11.63 -9.72
N ILE A 62 -9.59 12.79 -10.27
CA ILE A 62 -10.41 14.00 -10.30
C ILE A 62 -11.08 14.09 -11.66
#